data_AF-N1UF85-F1
#
_entry.id   AF-N1UF85-F1
#
_cell.length_a   1.000
_cell.length_b   1.000
_cell.length_c   1.000
_cell.angle_alpha   90.00
_cell.angle_beta   90.00
_cell.angle_gamma   90.00
#
_symmetry.space_group_name_H-M   'P 1'
#
loop_
_entity.id
_entity.type
_entity.pdbx_description
1 polymer ?
#
loop_
_entity_poly.entity_id
_entity_poly.type
_entity_poly.pdbx_seq_one_letter_code
_entity_poly.pdbx_strand_id
1 'polypeptide(L)'
;MFIAIDLYHPRRGLSFIDEFLTIISGVFLNLVLVLAVLFFFRGDLGSERFSRYVVLAFAMINILTSSILHYIARIVLRILRKKGYNLRSVLVVGVSETSKRFNDAVIKHGIYGYKILGFVQTKSAKPVSKEMKVVGKIEKISHVLEKERPDLVVYTLEPSEGDYLKEVLDACDHEGIDLKIVPGFQEFIKARGRVEEMEGLPVISIRNIPIRLGYNKFVKRIFDLTFSILFILFFSPFYLLMALLVKLTSPGPVFYYQERVGLDNKKFKMIKFRTMVVQAKTQSETTWTVQNDPRVTSVGRILRKLSLDETPQFFNVYLGICQLLGPDRNALIL
;
A
#
# COMPACT_ATOMS: atom_id res chain seq x y z
N MET A 1 19.34 -18.31 11.33
CA MET A 1 18.64 -17.68 10.20
C MET A 1 17.26 -17.14 10.58
N PHE A 2 16.36 -17.93 11.17
CA PHE A 2 15.04 -17.44 11.66
C PHE A 2 15.13 -16.38 12.76
N ILE A 3 16.23 -16.33 13.52
CA ILE A 3 16.54 -15.26 14.48
C ILE A 3 16.84 -13.92 13.78
N ALA A 4 17.49 -13.94 12.62
CA ALA A 4 17.82 -12.73 11.85
C ALA A 4 16.60 -12.12 11.13
N ILE A 5 15.51 -12.89 10.99
CA ILE A 5 14.24 -12.46 10.38
C ILE A 5 13.22 -12.06 11.47
N ASP A 6 13.64 -12.08 12.74
CA ASP A 6 12.81 -11.67 13.88
C ASP A 6 11.47 -12.42 13.97
N LEU A 7 11.53 -13.74 13.70
CA LEU A 7 10.35 -14.60 13.65
C LEU A 7 9.84 -15.05 15.03
N TYR A 8 10.63 -14.84 16.09
CA TYR A 8 10.33 -15.30 17.45
C TYR A 8 9.64 -14.26 18.33
N HIS A 9 9.61 -12.99 17.93
CA HIS A 9 8.70 -12.05 18.56
C HIS A 9 7.28 -12.40 18.10
N PRO A 10 6.35 -12.74 19.02
CA PRO A 10 4.95 -12.93 18.66
C PRO A 10 4.40 -11.58 18.22
N ARG A 11 4.58 -11.25 16.93
CA ARG A 11 4.07 -10.05 16.27
C ARG A 11 2.55 -10.20 16.15
N ARG A 12 1.86 -9.81 17.22
CA ARG A 12 0.40 -9.84 17.34
C ARG A 12 -0.20 -8.83 16.35
N GLY A 13 -0.74 -9.31 15.22
CA GLY A 13 -1.51 -8.48 14.28
C GLY A 13 -1.04 -8.45 12.81
N LEU A 14 -0.05 -9.26 12.41
CA LEU A 14 0.33 -9.35 10.99
C LEU A 14 -0.75 -10.06 10.15
N SER A 15 -0.88 -9.62 8.89
CA SER A 15 -1.76 -10.26 7.91
C SER A 15 -1.23 -11.65 7.57
N PHE A 16 -2.13 -12.58 7.22
CA PHE A 16 -1.79 -13.93 6.75
C PHE A 16 -0.73 -13.90 5.62
N ILE A 17 -0.81 -12.88 4.77
CA ILE A 17 0.07 -12.70 3.61
C ILE A 17 1.50 -12.38 4.03
N ASP A 18 1.70 -11.51 5.03
CA ASP A 18 3.03 -11.08 5.47
C ASP A 18 3.78 -12.26 6.09
N GLU A 19 3.09 -13.08 6.88
CA GLU A 19 3.67 -14.28 7.48
C GLU A 19 4.03 -15.32 6.41
N PHE A 20 3.16 -15.53 5.42
CA PHE A 20 3.43 -16.43 4.30
C PHE A 20 4.66 -16.00 3.48
N LEU A 21 4.77 -14.71 3.15
CA LEU A 21 5.93 -14.16 2.44
C LEU A 21 7.21 -14.30 3.27
N THR A 22 7.12 -14.10 4.59
CA THR A 22 8.25 -14.27 5.50
C THR A 22 8.73 -15.73 5.53
N ILE A 23 7.81 -16.70 5.59
CA ILE A 23 8.14 -18.13 5.54
C ILE A 23 8.84 -18.49 4.23
N ILE A 24 8.30 -18.03 3.08
CA ILE A 24 8.93 -18.27 1.77
C ILE A 24 10.34 -17.71 1.73
N SER A 25 10.54 -16.47 2.19
CA SER A 25 11.87 -15.85 2.20
C SER A 25 12.86 -16.60 3.10
N GLY A 26 12.40 -17.10 4.26
CA GLY A 26 13.21 -17.92 5.17
C GLY A 26 13.53 -19.29 4.59
N VAL A 27 12.60 -19.94 3.89
CA VAL A 27 12.90 -21.20 3.20
C VAL A 27 13.88 -20.98 2.05
N PHE A 28 13.69 -19.91 1.27
CA PHE A 28 14.57 -19.60 0.15
C PHE A 28 16.01 -19.37 0.59
N LEU A 29 16.23 -18.54 1.63
CA LEU A 29 17.57 -18.29 2.14
C LEU A 29 18.19 -19.56 2.77
N ASN A 30 17.38 -20.46 3.35
CA ASN A 30 17.85 -21.75 3.87
C ASN A 30 18.26 -22.67 2.73
N LEU A 31 17.47 -22.73 1.65
CA LEU A 31 17.80 -23.48 0.44
C LEU A 31 19.11 -22.98 -0.16
N VAL A 32 19.32 -21.67 -0.25
CA VAL A 32 20.59 -21.08 -0.73
C VAL A 32 21.75 -21.49 0.16
N LEU A 33 21.59 -21.47 1.48
CA LEU A 33 22.62 -21.89 2.43
C LEU A 33 22.96 -23.38 2.27
N VAL A 34 21.94 -24.25 2.21
CA VAL A 34 22.13 -25.70 2.00
C VAL A 34 22.83 -25.95 0.66
N LEU A 35 22.42 -25.27 -0.40
CA LEU A 35 23.09 -25.36 -1.70
C LEU A 35 24.54 -24.87 -1.66
N ALA A 36 24.82 -23.79 -0.93
CA ALA A 36 26.18 -23.29 -0.73
C ALA A 36 27.04 -24.31 0.02
N VAL A 37 26.54 -24.88 1.12
CA VAL A 37 27.23 -25.92 1.89
C VAL A 37 27.48 -27.15 1.01
N LEU A 38 26.46 -27.65 0.31
CA LEU A 38 26.60 -28.79 -0.61
C LEU A 38 27.58 -28.49 -1.76
N PHE A 39 27.69 -27.24 -2.20
CA PHE A 39 28.65 -26.82 -3.21
C PHE A 39 30.08 -26.86 -2.67
N PHE A 40 30.33 -26.37 -1.46
CA PHE A 40 31.66 -26.38 -0.83
C PHE A 40 32.14 -27.79 -0.46
N PHE A 41 31.24 -28.66 0.04
CA PHE A 41 31.57 -30.03 0.43
C PHE A 41 31.46 -31.06 -0.71
N ARG A 42 31.28 -30.58 -1.96
CA ARG A 42 31.13 -31.42 -3.15
C ARG A 42 32.35 -32.33 -3.42
N GLY A 43 33.54 -31.93 -2.96
CA GLY A 43 34.78 -32.68 -3.17
C GLY A 43 35.00 -33.85 -2.21
N ASP A 44 34.64 -33.69 -0.92
CA ASP A 44 34.98 -34.67 0.13
C ASP A 44 33.96 -35.80 0.27
N LEU A 45 32.71 -35.57 -0.13
CA LEU A 45 31.60 -36.53 0.08
C LEU A 45 31.47 -37.59 -1.02
N GLY A 46 32.34 -37.59 -2.03
CA GLY A 46 32.33 -38.57 -3.14
C GLY A 46 31.05 -38.59 -3.98
N SER A 47 30.13 -37.64 -3.79
CA SER A 47 28.83 -37.64 -4.44
C SER A 47 28.87 -36.90 -5.77
N GLU A 48 28.95 -37.70 -6.84
CA GLU A 48 28.57 -37.26 -8.17
C GLU A 48 27.16 -36.64 -8.14
N ARG A 49 27.10 -35.32 -8.34
CA ARG A 49 25.91 -34.53 -8.70
C ARG A 49 24.64 -34.96 -7.95
N PHE A 50 24.40 -34.41 -6.76
CA PHE A 50 23.08 -34.49 -6.12
C PHE A 50 21.98 -34.23 -7.15
N SER A 51 21.10 -35.22 -7.33
CA SER A 51 20.04 -35.15 -8.33
C SER A 51 19.18 -33.91 -8.05
N ARG A 52 18.91 -33.12 -9.10
CA ARG A 52 18.07 -31.91 -9.00
C ARG A 52 16.71 -32.22 -8.37
N TYR A 53 16.22 -33.45 -8.59
CA TYR A 53 14.99 -33.95 -7.98
C TYR A 53 15.06 -34.05 -6.46
N VAL A 54 16.21 -34.42 -5.89
CA VAL A 54 16.39 -34.51 -4.42
C VAL A 54 16.37 -33.11 -3.80
N VAL A 55 17.02 -32.13 -4.44
CA VAL A 55 16.99 -30.73 -3.99
C VAL A 55 15.58 -30.17 -4.05
N LEU A 56 14.84 -30.41 -5.15
CA LEU A 56 13.46 -29.96 -5.30
C LEU A 56 12.53 -30.64 -4.29
N ALA A 57 12.67 -31.94 -4.06
CA ALA A 57 11.91 -32.68 -3.07
C ALA A 57 12.19 -32.16 -1.65
N PHE A 58 13.47 -31.94 -1.30
CA PHE A 58 13.86 -31.36 -0.02
C PHE A 58 13.28 -29.96 0.18
N ALA A 59 13.33 -29.10 -0.85
CA ALA A 59 12.73 -27.77 -0.81
C ALA A 59 11.21 -27.85 -0.57
N MET A 60 10.50 -28.69 -1.32
CA MET A 60 9.05 -28.87 -1.18
C MET A 60 8.66 -29.38 0.20
N ILE A 61 9.39 -30.38 0.73
CA ILE A 61 9.15 -30.92 2.08
C ILE A 61 9.38 -29.84 3.12
N ASN A 62 10.47 -29.06 3.04
CA ASN A 62 10.74 -27.98 3.98
C ASN A 62 9.66 -26.89 3.96
N ILE A 63 9.18 -26.49 2.78
CA ILE A 63 8.08 -25.52 2.64
C ILE A 63 6.83 -26.08 3.34
N LEU A 64 6.47 -27.32 3.03
CA LEU A 64 5.26 -27.94 3.54
C LEU A 64 5.32 -28.12 5.06
N THR A 65 6.40 -28.71 5.58
CA THR A 65 6.58 -28.95 7.02
C THR A 65 6.66 -27.65 7.81
N SER A 66 7.40 -26.63 7.32
CA SER A 66 7.47 -25.32 7.99
C SER A 66 6.10 -24.63 8.02
N SER A 67 5.36 -24.67 6.91
CA SER A 67 4.01 -24.08 6.83
C SER A 67 3.03 -24.78 7.77
N ILE A 68 3.06 -26.12 7.82
CA ILE A 68 2.23 -26.92 8.73
C ILE A 68 2.58 -26.61 10.19
N LEU A 69 3.87 -26.58 10.54
CA LEU A 69 4.31 -26.31 11.91
C LEU A 69 3.85 -24.93 12.39
N HIS A 70 3.98 -23.89 11.55
CA HIS A 70 3.50 -22.54 11.89
C HIS A 70 1.97 -22.49 11.99
N TYR A 71 1.26 -23.19 11.11
CA TYR A 71 -0.19 -23.28 11.16
C TYR A 71 -0.68 -23.95 12.45
N ILE A 72 -0.06 -25.07 12.84
CA ILE A 72 -0.34 -25.77 14.10
C ILE A 72 0.01 -24.86 15.28
N ALA A 73 1.19 -24.24 15.30
CA ALA A 73 1.59 -23.31 16.35
C ALA A 73 0.58 -22.16 16.51
N ARG A 74 0.07 -21.62 15.39
CA ARG A 74 -0.97 -20.59 15.41
C ARG A 74 -2.27 -21.09 16.02
N ILE A 75 -2.73 -22.29 15.64
CA ILE A 75 -3.93 -22.89 16.20
C ILE A 75 -3.77 -23.14 17.70
N VAL A 76 -2.65 -23.73 18.12
CA VAL A 76 -2.34 -24.01 19.52
C VAL A 76 -2.29 -22.71 20.32
N LEU A 77 -1.57 -21.69 19.84
CA LEU A 77 -1.53 -20.37 20.47
C LEU A 77 -2.92 -19.71 20.51
N ARG A 78 -3.76 -19.88 19.49
CA ARG A 78 -5.14 -19.36 19.47
C ARG A 78 -6.02 -20.07 20.50
N ILE A 79 -5.88 -21.38 20.65
CA ILE A 79 -6.62 -22.17 21.65
C ILE A 79 -6.15 -21.80 23.06
N LEU A 80 -4.84 -21.70 23.28
CA LEU A 80 -4.25 -21.28 24.57
C LEU A 80 -4.71 -19.87 24.95
N ARG A 81 -4.71 -18.92 24.00
CA ARG A 81 -5.21 -17.55 24.22
C ARG A 81 -6.71 -17.52 24.51
N LYS A 82 -7.53 -18.31 23.79
CA LYS A 82 -8.96 -18.44 24.09
C LYS A 82 -9.23 -19.03 25.48
N LYS A 83 -8.35 -19.90 25.96
CA LYS A 83 -8.39 -20.47 27.33
C LYS A 83 -7.79 -19.54 28.39
N GLY A 84 -7.33 -18.35 28.02
CA GLY A 84 -6.82 -17.33 28.95
C GLY A 84 -5.33 -17.39 29.26
N TYR A 85 -4.56 -18.24 28.58
CA TYR A 85 -3.09 -18.32 28.73
C TYR A 85 -2.39 -17.33 27.79
N ASN A 86 -1.27 -16.74 28.24
CA ASN A 86 -0.48 -15.73 27.49
C ASN A 86 -1.28 -14.43 27.17
N LEU A 87 -2.18 -14.05 28.07
CA LEU A 87 -2.81 -12.74 28.05
C LEU A 87 -1.83 -11.68 28.56
N ARG A 88 -1.71 -10.56 27.84
CA ARG A 88 -1.09 -9.35 28.39
C ARG A 88 -2.18 -8.48 28.98
N SER A 89 -1.98 -8.04 30.21
CA SER A 89 -2.88 -7.11 30.89
C SER A 89 -2.66 -5.71 30.33
N VAL A 90 -3.72 -5.10 29.82
CA VAL A 90 -3.67 -3.81 29.12
C VAL A 90 -4.43 -2.76 29.92
N LEU A 91 -3.78 -1.63 30.19
CA LEU A 91 -4.41 -0.43 30.71
C LEU A 91 -4.60 0.57 29.57
N VAL A 92 -5.82 1.08 29.38
CA VAL A 92 -6.14 2.01 28.29
C VAL A 92 -6.24 3.42 28.86
N VAL A 93 -5.49 4.36 28.32
CA VAL A 93 -5.52 5.77 28.71
C VAL A 93 -6.43 6.53 27.75
N GLY A 94 -7.52 7.08 28.29
CA GLY A 94 -8.59 7.73 27.54
C GLY A 94 -9.90 6.96 27.61
N VAL A 95 -11.00 7.71 27.53
CA VAL A 95 -12.37 7.17 27.54
C VAL A 95 -13.18 7.59 26.31
N SER A 96 -12.48 7.98 25.24
CA SER A 96 -12.99 8.46 23.95
C SER A 96 -13.58 7.35 23.07
N GLU A 97 -14.16 7.70 21.92
CA GLU A 97 -14.66 6.71 20.96
C GLU A 97 -13.54 5.79 20.44
N THR A 98 -12.31 6.31 20.32
CA THR A 98 -11.11 5.55 19.96
C THR A 98 -10.83 4.43 20.97
N SER A 99 -10.92 4.73 22.27
CA SER A 99 -10.74 3.74 23.34
C SER A 99 -11.82 2.65 23.33
N LYS A 100 -13.08 3.02 23.05
CA LYS A 100 -14.20 2.07 22.92
C LYS A 100 -14.00 1.13 21.74
N ARG A 101 -13.64 1.66 20.56
CA ARG A 101 -13.38 0.84 19.37
C ARG A 101 -12.21 -0.11 19.60
N PHE A 102 -11.16 0.34 20.30
CA PHE A 102 -10.05 -0.53 20.69
C PHE A 102 -10.54 -1.68 21.59
N ASN A 103 -11.35 -1.37 22.61
CA ASN A 103 -11.97 -2.37 23.48
C ASN A 103 -12.83 -3.37 22.70
N ASP A 104 -13.71 -2.90 21.83
CA ASP A 104 -14.57 -3.74 21.00
C ASP A 104 -13.74 -4.62 20.05
N ALA A 105 -12.65 -4.09 19.49
CA ALA A 105 -11.74 -4.86 18.65
C ALA A 105 -11.00 -5.97 19.43
N VAL A 106 -10.58 -5.69 20.67
CA VAL A 106 -9.94 -6.68 21.55
C VAL A 106 -10.92 -7.77 21.95
N ILE A 107 -12.15 -7.42 22.32
CA ILE A 107 -13.21 -8.37 22.70
C ILE A 107 -13.62 -9.21 21.50
N LYS A 108 -13.91 -8.57 20.36
CA LYS A 108 -14.33 -9.24 19.11
C LYS A 108 -13.25 -10.17 18.57
N HIS A 109 -11.99 -9.76 18.68
CA HIS A 109 -10.85 -10.51 18.19
C HIS A 109 -9.93 -10.92 19.34
N GLY A 110 -10.37 -11.86 20.18
CA GLY A 110 -9.57 -12.49 21.25
C GLY A 110 -8.27 -13.19 20.80
N ILE A 111 -7.93 -13.12 19.50
CA ILE A 111 -6.67 -13.57 18.90
C ILE A 111 -5.49 -12.72 19.39
N TYR A 112 -5.73 -11.45 19.76
CA TYR A 112 -4.67 -10.53 20.21
C TYR A 112 -4.09 -10.88 21.59
N GLY A 113 -4.82 -11.66 22.40
CA GLY A 113 -4.37 -12.05 23.73
C GLY A 113 -4.17 -10.86 24.67
N TYR A 114 -5.08 -9.88 24.62
CA TYR A 114 -5.10 -8.73 25.53
C TYR A 114 -6.26 -8.89 26.51
N LYS A 115 -6.01 -8.57 27.78
CA LYS A 115 -7.02 -8.48 28.84
C LYS A 115 -7.06 -7.03 29.33
N ILE A 116 -8.15 -6.33 29.06
CA ILE A 116 -8.29 -4.93 29.47
C ILE A 116 -8.56 -4.90 30.98
N LEU A 117 -7.65 -4.31 31.76
CA LEU A 117 -7.81 -4.12 33.20
C LEU A 117 -8.79 -2.99 33.50
N GLY A 118 -8.74 -1.94 32.69
CA GLY A 118 -9.71 -0.87 32.65
C GLY A 118 -9.16 0.40 32.00
N PHE A 119 -9.84 1.51 32.23
CA PHE A 119 -9.61 2.78 31.56
C PHE A 119 -9.17 3.87 32.54
N VAL A 120 -8.27 4.74 32.09
CA VAL A 120 -7.85 5.95 32.80
C VAL A 120 -8.54 7.16 32.20
N GLN A 121 -9.23 7.92 33.03
CA GLN A 121 -10.06 9.05 32.62
C GLN A 121 -9.31 10.39 32.77
N THR A 122 -9.52 11.33 31.84
CA THR A 122 -9.06 12.72 31.95
C THR A 122 -10.14 13.60 32.58
N LYS A 123 -9.77 14.80 33.06
CA LYS A 123 -10.73 15.76 33.65
C LYS A 123 -11.83 16.19 32.67
N SER A 124 -11.51 16.25 31.38
CA SER A 124 -12.39 16.76 30.31
C SER A 124 -13.39 15.71 29.82
N ALA A 125 -13.03 14.43 29.85
CA ALA A 125 -13.77 13.38 29.16
C ALA A 125 -14.67 12.58 30.11
N LYS A 126 -15.91 12.30 29.70
CA LYS A 126 -16.80 11.33 30.34
C LYS A 126 -16.76 10.00 29.59
N PRO A 127 -16.97 8.85 30.27
CA PRO A 127 -16.97 7.55 29.60
C PRO A 127 -18.06 7.48 28.53
N VAL A 128 -17.67 7.13 27.30
CA VAL A 128 -18.59 6.97 26.17
C VAL A 128 -19.53 5.76 26.36
N SER A 129 -19.15 4.77 27.18
CA SER A 129 -19.99 3.62 27.53
C SER A 129 -19.96 3.32 29.03
N LYS A 130 -21.10 2.88 29.59
CA LYS A 130 -21.22 2.42 30.98
C LYS A 130 -20.45 1.11 31.25
N GLU A 131 -20.11 0.38 30.20
CA GLU A 131 -19.36 -0.89 30.29
C GLU A 131 -17.85 -0.66 30.53
N MET A 132 -17.37 0.58 30.38
CA MET A 132 -15.97 0.92 30.57
C MET A 132 -15.66 1.08 32.06
N LYS A 133 -14.94 0.10 32.62
CA LYS A 133 -14.46 0.16 34.00
C LYS A 133 -13.34 1.19 34.13
N VAL A 134 -13.65 2.37 34.69
CA VAL A 134 -12.65 3.41 34.99
C VAL A 134 -11.90 3.04 36.27
N VAL A 135 -10.57 2.92 36.17
CA VAL A 135 -9.70 2.47 37.28
C VAL A 135 -9.03 3.64 38.01
N GLY A 136 -8.93 4.79 37.34
CA GLY A 136 -8.33 5.98 37.92
C GLY A 136 -8.35 7.19 36.98
N LYS A 137 -7.74 8.28 37.46
CA LYS A 137 -7.56 9.53 36.71
C LYS A 137 -6.12 9.66 36.24
N ILE A 138 -5.91 10.38 35.13
CA ILE A 138 -4.58 10.55 34.52
C ILE A 138 -3.57 11.23 35.46
N GLU A 139 -4.04 12.14 36.32
CA GLU A 139 -3.20 12.86 37.30
C GLU A 139 -2.55 11.94 38.33
N LYS A 140 -3.10 10.73 38.51
CA LYS A 140 -2.58 9.71 39.41
C LYS A 140 -2.13 8.47 38.64
N ILE A 141 -1.69 8.64 37.39
CA ILE A 141 -1.30 7.52 36.52
C ILE A 141 -0.26 6.63 37.18
N SER A 142 0.78 7.18 37.82
CA SER A 142 1.82 6.40 38.51
C SER A 142 1.22 5.47 39.57
N HIS A 143 0.29 5.99 40.38
CA HIS A 143 -0.38 5.17 41.41
C HIS A 143 -1.28 4.08 40.81
N VAL A 144 -1.91 4.35 39.65
CA VAL A 144 -2.72 3.36 38.94
C VAL A 144 -1.82 2.25 38.35
N LEU A 145 -0.67 2.61 37.77
CA LEU A 145 0.29 1.66 37.23
C LEU A 145 0.87 0.76 38.32
N GLU A 146 1.23 1.35 39.47
CA GLU A 146 1.81 0.63 40.61
C GLU A 146 0.81 -0.38 41.22
N LYS A 147 -0.48 -0.01 41.27
CA LYS A 147 -1.56 -0.83 41.82
C LYS A 147 -2.02 -1.94 40.87
N GLU A 148 -2.27 -1.61 39.61
CA GLU A 148 -2.87 -2.54 38.64
C GLU A 148 -1.82 -3.36 37.88
N ARG A 149 -0.56 -2.90 37.85
CA ARG A 149 0.60 -3.54 37.18
C ARG A 149 0.29 -4.10 35.79
N PRO A 150 -0.10 -3.24 34.82
CA PRO A 150 -0.34 -3.68 33.46
C PRO A 150 0.97 -4.07 32.75
N ASP A 151 0.90 -5.03 31.83
CA ASP A 151 2.01 -5.40 30.95
C ASP A 151 2.17 -4.43 29.75
N LEU A 152 1.14 -3.62 29.49
CA LEU A 152 1.06 -2.72 28.35
C LEU A 152 0.10 -1.56 28.65
N VAL A 153 0.54 -0.35 28.36
CA VAL A 153 -0.32 0.85 28.36
C VAL A 153 -0.66 1.23 26.92
N VAL A 154 -1.93 1.52 26.66
CA VAL A 154 -2.39 1.98 25.34
C VAL A 154 -2.93 3.41 25.47
N TYR A 155 -2.23 4.36 24.87
CA TYR A 155 -2.61 5.77 24.80
C TYR A 155 -3.58 6.01 23.65
N THR A 156 -4.80 6.44 23.99
CA THR A 156 -5.90 6.68 23.03
C THR A 156 -6.49 8.09 23.11
N LEU A 157 -5.82 8.99 23.84
CA LEU A 157 -6.31 10.35 24.01
C LEU A 157 -6.25 11.12 22.69
N GLU A 158 -7.33 11.85 22.44
CA GLU A 158 -7.39 12.82 21.35
C GLU A 158 -6.75 14.14 21.78
N PRO A 159 -6.16 14.94 20.85
CA PRO A 159 -5.59 16.24 21.19
C PRO A 159 -6.57 17.20 21.89
N SER A 160 -7.88 17.02 21.68
CA SER A 160 -8.97 17.76 22.32
C SER A 160 -9.11 17.44 23.83
N GLU A 161 -8.63 16.29 24.29
CA GLU A 161 -8.73 15.84 25.69
C GLU A 161 -7.53 16.32 26.54
N GLY A 162 -6.50 16.90 25.90
CA GLY A 162 -5.27 17.40 26.50
C GLY A 162 -4.04 16.59 26.10
N ASP A 163 -2.86 17.22 26.20
CA ASP A 163 -1.57 16.57 25.94
C ASP A 163 -0.97 16.04 27.25
N TYR A 164 -1.20 14.75 27.51
CA TYR A 164 -0.65 14.05 28.67
C TYR A 164 0.35 12.96 28.24
N LEU A 165 0.79 12.97 26.97
CA LEU A 165 1.62 11.89 26.42
C LEU A 165 2.94 11.79 27.18
N LYS A 166 3.58 12.93 27.46
CA LYS A 166 4.85 12.97 28.19
C LYS A 166 4.71 12.43 29.61
N GLU A 167 3.68 12.83 30.34
CA GLU A 167 3.43 12.36 31.71
C GLU A 167 3.19 10.85 31.76
N VAL A 168 2.44 10.32 30.78
CA VAL A 168 2.19 8.87 30.67
C VAL A 168 3.46 8.14 30.27
N LEU A 169 4.26 8.68 29.35
CA LEU A 169 5.53 8.10 28.93
C LEU A 169 6.50 8.01 30.12
N ASP A 170 6.71 9.11 30.84
CA ASP A 170 7.60 9.15 32.01
C ASP A 170 7.15 8.15 33.09
N ALA A 171 5.83 8.02 33.32
CA ALA A 171 5.29 7.05 34.28
C ALA A 171 5.44 5.60 33.82
N CYS A 172 5.33 5.33 32.50
CA CYS A 172 5.55 4.00 31.94
C CYS A 172 7.04 3.60 31.99
N ASP A 173 7.93 4.53 31.66
CA ASP A 173 9.38 4.31 31.69
C ASP A 173 9.89 4.02 33.10
N HIS A 174 9.33 4.70 34.12
CA HIS A 174 9.66 4.45 35.53
C HIS A 174 9.31 3.02 35.97
N GLU A 175 8.16 2.50 35.52
CA GLU A 175 7.67 1.16 35.87
C GLU A 175 8.15 0.08 34.89
N GLY A 176 8.87 0.45 33.82
CA GLY A 176 9.34 -0.47 32.78
C GLY A 176 8.21 -1.10 31.95
N ILE A 177 7.11 -0.37 31.74
CA ILE A 177 5.91 -0.86 31.04
C ILE A 177 5.92 -0.39 29.59
N ASP A 178 5.65 -1.30 28.64
CA ASP A 178 5.51 -0.95 27.22
C ASP A 178 4.37 0.06 27.02
N LEU A 179 4.63 1.17 26.31
CA LEU A 179 3.61 2.14 25.87
C LEU A 179 3.33 1.99 24.37
N LYS A 180 2.04 1.94 23.99
CA LYS A 180 1.60 1.99 22.59
C LYS A 180 0.61 3.13 22.37
N ILE A 181 0.74 3.82 21.24
CA ILE A 181 -0.13 4.93 20.88
C ILE A 181 -1.11 4.46 19.78
N VAL A 182 -2.40 4.67 19.99
CA VAL A 182 -3.44 4.46 18.97
C VAL A 182 -3.99 5.82 18.57
N PRO A 183 -3.64 6.34 17.39
CA PRO A 183 -4.12 7.64 16.94
C PRO A 183 -5.63 7.59 16.62
N GLY A 184 -6.36 8.62 17.05
CA GLY A 184 -7.80 8.79 16.75
C GLY A 184 -8.11 9.14 15.28
N PHE A 185 -7.10 9.47 14.49
CA PHE A 185 -7.23 9.95 13.11
C PHE A 185 -7.37 8.83 12.07
N GLN A 186 -8.36 7.95 12.24
CA GLN A 186 -8.55 6.79 11.35
C GLN A 186 -9.02 7.16 9.93
N GLU A 187 -9.59 8.36 9.73
CA GLU A 187 -9.99 8.84 8.40
C GLU A 187 -8.80 9.00 7.45
N PHE A 188 -7.61 9.29 7.99
CA PHE A 188 -6.37 9.40 7.21
C PHE A 188 -5.67 8.05 7.00
N ILE A 189 -5.98 7.02 7.79
CA ILE A 189 -5.33 5.69 7.68
C ILE A 189 -5.83 4.92 6.44
N LYS A 190 -7.00 5.26 5.88
CA LYS A 190 -7.39 4.80 4.54
C LYS A 190 -6.38 5.21 3.45
N ALA A 191 -5.54 6.22 3.71
CA ALA A 191 -4.52 6.67 2.78
C ALA A 191 -3.19 5.88 2.87
N ARG A 192 -3.09 4.80 3.67
CA ARG A 192 -1.85 4.01 3.84
C ARG A 192 -0.61 4.85 4.24
N GLY A 193 -0.77 6.01 4.89
CA GLY A 193 0.35 6.91 5.15
C GLY A 193 1.53 6.20 5.84
N ARG A 194 2.74 6.42 5.34
CA ARG A 194 3.98 5.93 5.97
C ARG A 194 4.42 6.96 7.01
N VAL A 195 4.84 6.50 8.17
CA VAL A 195 5.57 7.33 9.14
C VAL A 195 6.99 7.43 8.61
N GLU A 196 7.40 8.64 8.23
CA GLU A 196 8.76 8.97 7.82
C GLU A 196 9.43 9.80 8.91
N GLU A 197 10.72 9.61 9.10
CA GLU A 197 11.51 10.40 10.04
C GLU A 197 12.26 11.48 9.26
N MET A 198 12.00 12.75 9.56
CA MET A 198 12.74 13.89 9.01
C MET A 198 13.41 14.62 10.17
N GLU A 199 14.74 14.51 10.27
CA GLU A 199 15.54 15.13 11.36
C GLU A 199 14.99 14.84 12.77
N GLY A 200 14.61 13.58 13.04
CA GLY A 200 14.06 13.18 14.34
C GLY A 200 12.59 13.53 14.55
N LEU A 201 11.94 14.17 13.57
CA LEU A 201 10.50 14.43 13.60
C LEU A 201 9.74 13.31 12.89
N PRO A 202 8.79 12.63 13.57
CA PRO A 202 7.91 11.68 12.91
C PRO A 202 6.89 12.45 12.07
N VAL A 203 7.06 12.43 10.75
CA VAL A 203 6.17 13.04 9.77
C VAL A 203 5.29 11.96 9.14
N ILE A 204 3.97 12.12 9.23
CA ILE A 204 3.01 11.21 8.59
C ILE A 204 2.64 11.78 7.23
N SER A 205 3.12 11.15 6.16
CA SER A 205 2.74 11.53 4.80
C SER A 205 1.39 10.92 4.45
N ILE A 206 0.36 11.76 4.36
CA ILE A 206 -1.04 11.37 4.14
C ILE A 206 -1.33 11.02 2.66
N ARG A 207 -0.41 11.32 1.73
CA ARG A 207 -0.63 11.11 0.30
C ARG A 207 0.23 9.98 -0.25
N ASN A 208 -0.23 8.74 -0.06
CA ASN A 208 0.29 7.64 -0.87
C ASN A 208 -0.32 7.70 -2.26
N ILE A 209 0.51 8.03 -3.24
CA ILE A 209 0.28 7.60 -4.62
C ILE A 209 1.00 6.24 -4.73
N PRO A 210 0.29 5.10 -4.70
CA PRO A 210 0.89 3.75 -4.61
C PRO A 210 1.84 3.38 -5.78
N ILE A 211 1.88 4.22 -6.82
CA ILE A 211 2.76 4.10 -7.98
C ILE A 211 4.21 4.56 -7.70
N ARG A 212 4.49 5.24 -6.57
CA ARG A 212 5.85 5.72 -6.24
C ARG A 212 6.79 4.67 -5.64
N LEU A 213 6.33 3.45 -5.32
CA LEU A 213 7.27 2.36 -5.02
C LEU A 213 8.04 2.02 -6.31
N GLY A 214 9.36 2.14 -6.31
CA GLY A 214 10.19 1.97 -7.52
C GLY A 214 9.93 0.66 -8.27
N TYR A 215 9.68 -0.44 -7.54
CA TYR A 215 9.29 -1.73 -8.13
C TYR A 215 7.95 -1.67 -8.86
N ASN A 216 6.93 -1.01 -8.29
CA ASN A 216 5.63 -0.84 -8.93
C ASN A 216 5.70 0.04 -10.18
N LYS A 217 6.57 1.06 -10.17
CA LYS A 217 6.82 1.91 -11.35
C LYS A 217 7.46 1.12 -12.49
N PHE A 218 8.41 0.24 -12.18
CA PHE A 218 9.08 -0.60 -13.17
C PHE A 218 8.12 -1.63 -13.79
N VAL A 219 7.36 -2.36 -12.96
CA VAL A 219 6.36 -3.33 -13.43
C VAL A 219 5.29 -2.63 -14.27
N LYS A 220 4.79 -1.46 -13.83
CA LYS A 220 3.83 -0.66 -14.59
C LYS A 220 4.42 -0.19 -15.92
N ARG A 221 5.69 0.21 -15.95
CA ARG A 221 6.35 0.63 -17.20
C ARG A 221 6.47 -0.51 -18.20
N ILE A 222 6.84 -1.71 -17.74
CA ILE A 222 6.87 -2.89 -18.61
C ILE A 222 5.48 -3.20 -19.15
N PHE A 223 4.46 -3.17 -18.30
CA PHE A 223 3.08 -3.40 -18.73
C PHE A 223 2.63 -2.38 -19.80
N ASP A 224 2.83 -1.08 -19.53
CA ASP A 224 2.47 -0.01 -20.45
C ASP A 224 3.22 -0.13 -21.79
N LEU A 225 4.52 -0.45 -21.74
CA LEU A 225 5.35 -0.62 -22.93
C LEU A 225 4.88 -1.81 -23.76
N THR A 226 4.75 -3.00 -23.16
CA THR A 226 4.30 -4.22 -23.84
C THR A 226 2.92 -4.02 -24.46
N PHE A 227 1.97 -3.46 -23.69
CA PHE A 227 0.62 -3.24 -24.19
C PHE A 227 0.58 -2.19 -25.32
N SER A 228 1.34 -1.10 -25.20
CA SER A 228 1.43 -0.09 -26.26
C SER A 228 2.01 -0.64 -27.57
N ILE A 229 3.05 -1.48 -27.50
CA ILE A 229 3.68 -2.11 -28.66
C ILE A 229 2.69 -3.06 -29.35
N LEU A 230 2.04 -3.94 -28.57
CA LEU A 230 1.06 -4.89 -29.11
C LEU A 230 -0.11 -4.15 -29.79
N PHE A 231 -0.61 -3.09 -29.16
CA PHE A 231 -1.71 -2.30 -29.71
C PHE A 231 -1.28 -1.57 -30.99
N ILE A 232 -0.10 -0.94 -31.01
CA ILE A 232 0.42 -0.27 -32.20
C ILE A 232 0.61 -1.25 -33.35
N LEU A 233 1.16 -2.43 -33.08
CA LEU A 233 1.40 -3.45 -34.11
C LEU A 233 0.08 -3.96 -34.69
N PHE A 234 -0.88 -4.33 -33.83
CA PHE A 234 -2.17 -4.87 -34.25
C PHE A 234 -3.02 -3.84 -35.00
N PHE A 235 -3.01 -2.58 -34.57
CA PHE A 235 -3.77 -1.50 -35.20
C PHE A 235 -2.97 -0.73 -36.27
N SER A 236 -1.74 -1.12 -36.60
CA SER A 236 -0.93 -0.47 -37.63
C SER A 236 -1.62 -0.37 -39.01
N PRO A 237 -2.27 -1.42 -39.57
CA PRO A 237 -3.01 -1.27 -40.83
C PRO A 237 -4.20 -0.31 -40.70
N PHE A 238 -4.83 -0.29 -39.53
CA PHE A 238 -5.94 0.60 -39.23
C PHE A 238 -5.49 2.06 -39.14
N TYR A 239 -4.35 2.34 -38.50
CA TYR A 239 -3.77 3.69 -38.44
C TYR A 239 -3.43 4.23 -39.82
N LEU A 240 -2.89 3.39 -40.71
CA LEU A 240 -2.59 3.78 -42.08
C LEU A 240 -3.86 4.14 -42.86
N LEU A 241 -4.92 3.34 -42.70
CA LEU A 241 -6.23 3.63 -43.29
C LEU A 241 -6.82 4.95 -42.76
N MET A 242 -6.79 5.16 -41.44
CA MET A 242 -7.29 6.40 -40.84
C MET A 242 -6.47 7.62 -41.27
N ALA A 243 -5.14 7.48 -41.35
CA ALA A 243 -4.25 8.52 -41.84
C ALA A 243 -4.58 8.92 -43.28
N LEU A 244 -4.86 7.95 -44.14
CA LEU A 244 -5.27 8.17 -45.52
C LEU A 244 -6.62 8.91 -45.58
N LEU A 245 -7.64 8.44 -44.85
CA LEU A 245 -8.96 9.09 -44.81
C LEU A 245 -8.88 10.55 -44.31
N VAL A 246 -8.09 10.81 -43.28
CA VAL A 246 -7.87 12.16 -42.74
C VAL A 246 -7.19 13.08 -43.76
N LYS A 247 -6.24 12.54 -44.54
CA LYS A 247 -5.49 13.28 -45.57
C LYS A 247 -6.33 13.55 -46.83
N LEU A 248 -7.21 12.62 -47.20
CA LEU A 248 -8.15 12.78 -48.31
C LEU A 248 -9.27 13.77 -47.99
N THR A 249 -9.68 13.87 -46.72
CA THR A 249 -10.81 14.73 -46.32
C THR A 249 -10.41 16.20 -46.14
N SER A 250 -9.14 16.49 -45.82
CA SER A 250 -8.67 17.88 -45.68
C SER A 250 -7.15 18.00 -45.91
N PRO A 251 -6.65 19.09 -46.53
CA PRO A 251 -5.21 19.30 -46.70
C PRO A 251 -4.52 19.58 -45.36
N GLY A 252 -3.28 19.11 -45.18
CA GLY A 252 -2.44 19.34 -44.00
C GLY A 252 -2.03 18.07 -43.23
N PRO A 253 -1.47 18.20 -42.01
CA PRO A 253 -0.90 17.08 -41.25
C PRO A 253 -1.97 16.12 -40.72
N VAL A 254 -1.65 14.82 -40.68
CA VAL A 254 -2.55 13.76 -40.19
C VAL A 254 -2.75 13.83 -38.67
N PHE A 255 -1.68 14.12 -37.94
CA PHE A 255 -1.69 14.16 -36.47
C PHE A 255 -1.85 15.60 -35.96
N TYR A 256 -2.61 15.73 -34.89
CA TYR A 256 -2.78 16.95 -34.10
C TYR A 256 -2.17 16.74 -32.71
N TYR A 257 -1.46 17.74 -32.20
CA TYR A 257 -0.80 17.70 -30.91
C TYR A 257 -1.51 18.65 -29.93
N GLN A 258 -2.12 18.09 -28.89
CA GLN A 258 -2.78 18.85 -27.84
C GLN A 258 -1.86 18.98 -26.61
N GLU A 259 -1.59 20.19 -26.15
CA GLU A 259 -0.86 20.38 -24.89
C GLU A 259 -1.73 19.97 -23.69
N ARG A 260 -1.15 19.16 -22.81
CA ARG A 260 -1.75 18.72 -21.55
C ARG A 260 -0.73 18.85 -20.43
N VAL A 261 -1.20 19.05 -19.21
CA VAL A 261 -0.39 19.01 -18.00
C VAL A 261 -0.41 17.59 -17.47
N GLY A 262 0.77 17.00 -17.24
CA GLY A 262 0.89 15.68 -16.64
C GLY A 262 1.53 15.71 -15.26
N LEU A 263 2.24 14.63 -14.91
CA LEU A 263 2.86 14.47 -13.59
C LEU A 263 3.87 15.61 -13.31
N ASP A 264 3.89 16.07 -12.06
CA ASP A 264 4.75 17.16 -11.58
C ASP A 264 4.62 18.47 -12.40
N ASN A 265 3.41 18.76 -12.89
CA ASN A 265 3.09 19.96 -13.69
C ASN A 265 3.88 20.10 -15.01
N LYS A 266 4.50 19.02 -15.51
CA LYS A 266 5.18 19.06 -16.79
C LYS A 266 4.17 19.06 -17.93
N LYS A 267 4.32 20.00 -18.86
CA LYS A 267 3.50 20.03 -20.09
C LYS A 267 4.00 18.99 -21.08
N PHE A 268 3.08 18.29 -21.73
CA PHE A 268 3.40 17.33 -22.80
C PHE A 268 2.42 17.45 -23.96
N LYS A 269 2.85 16.98 -25.13
CA LYS A 269 2.05 16.99 -26.36
C LYS A 269 1.35 15.65 -26.53
N MET A 270 0.03 15.65 -26.39
CA MET A 270 -0.83 14.50 -26.63
C MET A 270 -1.11 14.33 -28.13
N ILE A 271 -0.74 13.18 -28.71
CA ILE A 271 -0.96 12.88 -30.13
C ILE A 271 -2.39 12.40 -30.34
N LYS A 272 -3.09 13.00 -31.32
CA LYS A 272 -4.42 12.60 -31.77
C LYS A 272 -4.50 12.62 -33.29
N PHE A 273 -5.45 11.90 -33.88
CA PHE A 273 -5.78 12.13 -35.28
C PHE A 273 -6.46 13.48 -35.45
N ARG A 274 -6.15 14.17 -36.55
CA ARG A 274 -6.78 15.43 -36.87
C ARG A 274 -8.24 15.20 -37.28
N THR A 275 -9.16 15.78 -36.52
CA THR A 275 -10.60 15.70 -36.80
C THR A 275 -11.19 17.00 -37.35
N MET A 276 -10.44 18.10 -37.28
CA MET A 276 -10.86 19.45 -37.68
C MET A 276 -10.01 19.99 -38.84
N VAL A 277 -10.62 20.85 -39.67
CA VAL A 277 -9.92 21.56 -40.76
C VAL A 277 -8.92 22.56 -40.18
N VAL A 278 -7.75 22.67 -40.82
CA VAL A 278 -6.71 23.63 -40.41
C VAL A 278 -7.17 25.04 -40.78
N GLN A 279 -7.32 25.91 -39.80
CA GLN A 279 -7.66 27.32 -40.01
C GLN A 279 -6.39 28.18 -40.15
N ALA A 280 -6.51 29.31 -40.84
CA ALA A 280 -5.46 30.33 -40.84
C ALA A 280 -5.28 30.89 -39.41
N LYS A 281 -4.02 31.18 -39.04
CA LYS A 281 -3.57 31.58 -37.68
C LYS A 281 -4.40 32.70 -37.04
N THR A 282 -5.05 33.54 -37.84
CA THR A 282 -5.84 34.70 -37.43
C THR A 282 -7.23 34.36 -36.84
N GLN A 283 -7.72 33.13 -36.96
CA GLN A 283 -9.07 32.73 -36.51
C GLN A 283 -9.09 31.73 -35.33
N SER A 284 -7.95 31.18 -34.91
CA SER A 284 -7.93 30.00 -34.02
C SER A 284 -7.96 30.29 -32.51
N GLU A 285 -7.73 31.53 -32.08
CA GLU A 285 -7.45 31.83 -30.66
C GLU A 285 -8.69 32.20 -29.81
N THR A 286 -9.86 32.42 -30.41
CA THR A 286 -10.98 33.10 -29.72
C THR A 286 -12.29 32.31 -29.58
N THR A 287 -12.38 31.06 -30.08
CA THR A 287 -13.64 30.30 -30.06
C THR A 287 -13.51 28.92 -29.44
N TRP A 288 -14.13 28.76 -28.26
CA TRP A 288 -14.36 27.47 -27.60
C TRP A 288 -15.07 26.49 -28.55
N THR A 289 -14.71 25.20 -28.48
CA THR A 289 -15.35 24.14 -29.28
C THR A 289 -16.79 23.95 -28.84
N VAL A 290 -17.74 24.28 -29.72
CA VAL A 290 -19.17 24.05 -29.55
C VAL A 290 -19.57 22.65 -29.99
N GLN A 291 -20.68 22.12 -29.43
CA GLN A 291 -21.26 20.86 -29.87
C GLN A 291 -21.72 21.00 -31.34
N ASN A 292 -21.33 20.08 -32.22
CA ASN A 292 -21.51 20.16 -33.68
C ASN A 292 -20.77 21.31 -34.39
N ASP A 293 -19.53 21.56 -33.99
CA ASP A 293 -18.65 22.54 -34.65
C ASP A 293 -18.51 22.27 -36.17
N PRO A 294 -18.80 23.25 -37.05
CA PRO A 294 -18.72 23.11 -38.50
C PRO A 294 -17.30 22.84 -39.00
N ARG A 295 -16.27 23.07 -38.17
CA ARG A 295 -14.87 22.81 -38.49
C ARG A 295 -14.52 21.32 -38.45
N VAL A 296 -15.40 20.47 -37.92
CA VAL A 296 -15.18 19.02 -37.84
C VAL A 296 -15.47 18.36 -39.19
N THR A 297 -14.47 17.68 -39.74
CA THR A 297 -14.62 16.91 -40.99
C THR A 297 -15.61 15.76 -40.84
N SER A 298 -16.20 15.29 -41.93
CA SER A 298 -17.13 14.14 -41.93
C SER A 298 -16.49 12.89 -41.31
N VAL A 299 -15.25 12.57 -41.70
CA VAL A 299 -14.43 11.51 -41.09
C VAL A 299 -14.09 11.82 -39.63
N GLY A 300 -13.72 13.07 -39.32
CA GLY A 300 -13.45 13.52 -37.96
C GLY A 300 -14.62 13.34 -36.99
N ARG A 301 -15.86 13.46 -37.49
CA ARG A 301 -17.07 13.21 -36.69
C ARG A 301 -17.20 11.74 -36.30
N ILE A 302 -16.89 10.82 -37.22
CA ILE A 302 -16.87 9.37 -36.96
C ILE A 302 -15.75 9.03 -35.96
N LEU A 303 -14.55 9.57 -36.18
CA LEU A 303 -13.40 9.35 -35.29
C LEU A 303 -13.70 9.78 -33.85
N ARG A 304 -14.29 10.97 -33.64
CA ARG A 304 -14.69 11.44 -32.30
C ARG A 304 -15.80 10.60 -31.68
N LYS A 305 -16.81 10.22 -32.46
CA LYS A 305 -17.94 9.41 -31.97
C LYS A 305 -17.47 8.05 -31.46
N LEU A 306 -16.50 7.45 -32.13
CA LEU A 306 -15.91 6.16 -31.76
C LEU A 306 -14.68 6.31 -30.84
N SER A 307 -14.31 7.53 -30.44
CA SER A 307 -13.07 7.83 -29.69
C SER A 307 -11.79 7.30 -30.35
N LEU A 308 -11.83 7.09 -31.67
CA LEU A 308 -10.72 6.59 -32.46
C LEU A 308 -9.68 7.68 -32.73
N ASP A 309 -10.03 8.95 -32.57
CA ASP A 309 -9.09 10.06 -32.69
C ASP A 309 -8.00 10.05 -31.61
N GLU A 310 -8.26 9.41 -30.47
CA GLU A 310 -7.33 9.29 -29.35
C GLU A 310 -6.40 8.07 -29.45
N THR A 311 -6.66 7.16 -30.38
CA THR A 311 -5.85 5.95 -30.53
C THR A 311 -4.36 6.19 -30.84
N PRO A 312 -3.91 7.30 -31.47
CA PRO A 312 -2.48 7.59 -31.57
C PRO A 312 -1.77 7.87 -30.23
N GLN A 313 -2.50 8.03 -29.12
CA GLN A 313 -1.89 8.23 -27.80
C GLN A 313 -1.04 7.04 -27.35
N PHE A 314 -1.25 5.83 -27.89
CA PHE A 314 -0.38 4.68 -27.61
C PHE A 314 1.08 4.93 -28.01
N PHE A 315 1.36 5.79 -29.00
CA PHE A 315 2.72 6.22 -29.31
C PHE A 315 3.34 7.05 -28.19
N ASN A 316 2.55 7.88 -27.49
CA ASN A 316 3.02 8.61 -26.32
C ASN A 316 3.32 7.68 -25.14
N VAL A 317 2.53 6.60 -25.00
CA VAL A 317 2.80 5.56 -24.00
C VAL A 317 4.10 4.83 -24.30
N TYR A 318 4.32 4.44 -25.56
CA TYR A 318 5.56 3.83 -26.01
C TYR A 318 6.78 4.73 -25.71
N LEU A 319 6.72 6.00 -26.10
CA LEU A 319 7.77 7.01 -25.86
C LEU A 319 7.98 7.35 -24.38
N GLY A 320 7.12 6.87 -23.48
CA GLY A 320 7.22 7.13 -22.05
C GLY A 320 6.76 8.53 -21.64
N ILE A 321 6.05 9.22 -22.54
CA ILE A 321 5.51 10.55 -22.30
C ILE A 321 4.26 10.45 -21.42
N CYS A 322 3.45 9.39 -21.54
CA CYS A 322 2.30 9.17 -20.66
C CYS A 322 2.06 7.68 -20.34
N GLN A 323 1.17 7.40 -19.39
CA GLN A 323 0.79 6.05 -18.96
C GLN A 323 -0.58 5.66 -19.51
N LEU A 324 -0.81 4.36 -19.67
CA LEU A 324 -2.07 3.83 -20.20
C LEU A 324 -3.25 3.99 -19.23
N LEU A 325 -2.99 3.82 -17.94
CA LEU A 325 -3.97 3.88 -16.86
C LEU A 325 -3.44 4.82 -15.77
N GLY A 326 -4.23 5.84 -15.42
CA GLY A 326 -3.96 6.77 -14.33
C GLY A 326 -5.19 7.00 -13.43
N PRO A 327 -5.02 7.33 -12.13
CA PRO A 327 -6.11 7.63 -11.19
C PRO A 327 -7.15 8.64 -11.68
N ASP A 328 -6.79 9.57 -12.56
CA ASP A 328 -7.72 10.50 -13.20
C ASP A 328 -7.69 10.33 -14.72
N ARG A 329 -8.79 10.70 -15.42
CA ARG A 329 -8.92 10.66 -16.90
C ARG A 329 -7.88 11.49 -17.66
N ASN A 330 -6.91 12.09 -16.97
CA ASN A 330 -5.78 12.79 -17.53
C ASN A 330 -4.58 11.85 -17.53
N ALA A 331 -4.05 11.58 -18.73
CA ALA A 331 -2.90 10.70 -18.90
C ALA A 331 -1.72 11.18 -18.03
N LEU A 332 -1.30 10.34 -17.09
CA LEU A 332 -0.17 10.61 -16.20
C LEU A 332 1.13 10.50 -16.96
N ILE A 333 2.01 11.50 -16.83
CA ILE A 333 3.42 11.38 -17.22
C ILE A 333 4.13 10.47 -16.20
N LEU A 334 5.17 9.75 -16.62
CA LEU A 334 6.05 8.96 -15.75
C LEU A 334 7.02 9.82 -14.92
#